data_AF-A0A815WN70-F1
#
_entry.id   AF-A0A815WN70-F1
#
_cell.length_a   1.000
_cell.length_b   1.000
_cell.length_c   1.000
_cell.angle_alpha   90.00
_cell.angle_beta   90.00
_cell.angle_gamma   90.00
#
_symmetry.space_group_name_H-M   'P 1'
#
loop_
_entity.id
_entity.type
_entity.pdbx_description
1 polymer ?
#
loop_
_entity_poly.entity_id
_entity_poly.type
_entity_poly.pdbx_seq_one_letter_code
_entity_poly.pdbx_strand_id
1 'polypeptide(L)'
;FEQSSCLGLVSVRYLPDLCPNLVELNLNGCFRITRTRTFTDTLLSFHKTIRRLYLKETQVDDDTIHCICRKLKLLNILDIRLCKYVTKNIVENLLTLKQLKQLLADDSIQNDYENKKLK
;
A
#
# COMPACT_ATOMS: atom_id res chain seq x y z
N PHE A 1 22.04 -11.75 0.59
CA PHE A 1 21.27 -11.54 1.82
C PHE A 1 19.98 -10.83 1.41
N GLU A 2 18.78 -11.38 1.43
CA GLU A 2 18.22 -12.66 1.88
C GLU A 2 17.09 -13.04 0.90
N GLN A 3 16.75 -14.32 0.91
CA GLN A 3 15.75 -14.94 0.04
C GLN A 3 14.34 -14.43 0.36
N SER A 4 13.84 -13.45 -0.39
CA SER A 4 12.39 -13.31 -0.60
C SER A 4 12.07 -14.03 -1.90
N SER A 5 11.83 -15.34 -1.80
CA SER A 5 11.35 -16.17 -2.88
C SER A 5 10.02 -15.63 -3.39
N CYS A 6 10.10 -14.75 -4.39
CA CYS A 6 9.01 -14.53 -5.34
C CYS A 6 8.85 -15.82 -6.17
N LEU A 7 8.46 -16.92 -5.52
CA LEU A 7 7.80 -18.04 -6.17
C LEU A 7 6.70 -17.42 -7.03
N GLY A 8 6.72 -17.75 -8.31
CA GLY A 8 6.08 -16.98 -9.39
C GLY A 8 4.69 -16.48 -9.06
N LEU A 9 4.36 -15.28 -9.57
CA LEU A 9 3.06 -14.62 -9.49
C LEU A 9 1.91 -15.51 -9.99
N VAL A 10 1.45 -16.39 -9.12
CA VAL A 10 0.18 -17.08 -9.19
C VAL A 10 -0.36 -17.06 -7.77
N SER A 11 -1.11 -16.08 -7.30
CA SER A 11 -1.55 -14.79 -7.81
C SER A 11 -2.19 -14.20 -6.55
N VAL A 12 -1.80 -13.01 -6.10
CA VAL A 12 -2.36 -12.43 -4.86
C VAL A 12 -3.89 -12.41 -4.87
N ARG A 13 -4.52 -12.49 -6.06
CA ARG A 13 -5.96 -12.70 -6.28
C ARG A 13 -6.63 -13.78 -5.43
N TYR A 14 -5.90 -14.82 -4.99
CA TYR A 14 -6.45 -15.91 -4.16
C TYR A 14 -6.30 -15.67 -2.66
N LEU A 15 -5.52 -14.66 -2.25
CA LEU A 15 -5.36 -14.33 -0.84
C LEU A 15 -6.68 -14.05 -0.11
N PRO A 16 -7.69 -13.40 -0.74
CA PRO A 16 -8.96 -13.16 -0.05
C PRO A 16 -9.67 -14.46 0.35
N ASP A 17 -9.55 -15.50 -0.46
CA ASP A 17 -10.16 -16.81 -0.21
C ASP A 17 -9.34 -17.64 0.80
N LEU A 18 -8.01 -17.61 0.68
CA LEU A 18 -7.11 -18.38 1.54
C LEU A 18 -6.93 -17.75 2.93
N CYS A 19 -6.93 -16.42 3.00
CA CYS A 19 -6.58 -15.63 4.18
C CYS A 19 -7.58 -14.48 4.40
N PRO A 20 -8.89 -14.74 4.59
CA PRO A 20 -9.91 -13.68 4.63
C PRO A 20 -9.70 -12.66 5.77
N ASN A 21 -9.03 -13.07 6.83
CA ASN A 21 -8.74 -12.24 8.02
C ASN A 21 -7.33 -11.63 7.99
N LEU A 22 -6.72 -11.46 6.82
CA LEU A 22 -5.38 -10.92 6.69
C LEU A 22 -5.26 -9.52 7.32
N VAL A 23 -4.40 -9.40 8.33
CA VAL A 23 -4.14 -8.15 9.06
C VAL A 23 -2.91 -7.42 8.49
N GLU A 24 -1.95 -8.18 7.97
CA GLU A 24 -0.69 -7.67 7.45
C GLU A 24 -0.37 -8.33 6.12
N LEU A 25 0.04 -7.52 5.15
CA LEU A 25 0.52 -7.97 3.86
C LEU A 25 1.81 -7.23 3.51
N ASN A 26 2.89 -7.98 3.35
CA ASN A 26 4.18 -7.46 2.95
C ASN A 26 4.52 -7.93 1.53
N LEU A 27 4.63 -6.97 0.61
CA LEU A 27 4.94 -7.16 -0.80
C LEU A 27 6.17 -6.34 -1.21
N ASN A 28 7.02 -5.99 -0.25
CA ASN A 28 8.22 -5.22 -0.50
C ASN A 28 9.14 -5.94 -1.50
N GLY A 29 9.69 -5.20 -2.45
CA GLY A 29 10.57 -5.74 -3.49
C GLY A 29 9.86 -6.60 -4.54
N CYS A 30 8.53 -6.74 -4.47
CA CYS A 30 7.77 -7.44 -5.51
C CYS A 30 7.60 -6.54 -6.76
N PHE A 31 8.68 -6.27 -7.48
CA PHE A 31 8.73 -5.38 -8.65
C PHE A 31 7.83 -5.81 -9.83
N ARG A 32 7.36 -7.07 -9.83
CA ARG A 32 6.39 -7.57 -10.81
C ARG A 32 4.94 -7.26 -10.44
N ILE A 33 4.68 -6.73 -9.24
CA ILE A 33 3.37 -6.21 -8.88
C ILE A 33 3.19 -4.88 -9.58
N THR A 34 2.34 -4.91 -10.60
CA THR A 34 2.00 -3.79 -11.44
C THR A 34 0.64 -3.21 -11.03
N ARG A 35 0.47 -1.93 -11.35
CA ARG A 35 -0.77 -1.13 -11.31
C ARG A 35 -1.90 -1.69 -12.17
N THR A 36 -2.36 -2.89 -11.85
CA THR A 36 -3.49 -3.53 -12.50
C THR A 36 -4.73 -3.40 -11.62
N ARG A 37 -5.89 -3.25 -12.25
CA ARG A 37 -7.16 -3.21 -11.55
C ARG A 37 -7.38 -4.46 -10.68
N THR A 38 -7.00 -5.64 -11.17
CA THR A 38 -7.11 -6.91 -10.41
C THR A 38 -6.28 -6.89 -9.13
N PHE A 39 -5.06 -6.37 -9.18
CA PHE A 39 -4.22 -6.24 -7.98
C PHE A 39 -4.88 -5.29 -6.97
N THR A 40 -5.32 -4.12 -7.42
CA THR A 40 -6.00 -3.14 -6.58
C THR A 40 -7.26 -3.75 -5.95
N ASP A 41 -8.14 -4.37 -6.75
CA ASP A 41 -9.37 -5.01 -6.25
C ASP A 41 -9.08 -6.10 -5.22
N THR A 42 -8.01 -6.87 -5.41
CA THR A 42 -7.55 -7.87 -4.45
C THR A 42 -7.20 -7.22 -3.10
N LEU A 43 -6.37 -6.17 -3.08
CA LEU A 43 -6.03 -5.47 -1.84
C LEU A 43 -7.28 -4.90 -1.17
N LEU A 44 -8.18 -4.34 -1.97
CA LEU A 44 -9.42 -3.71 -1.53
C LEU A 44 -10.42 -4.69 -0.92
N SER A 45 -10.29 -5.99 -1.17
CA SER A 45 -11.13 -7.01 -0.51
C SER A 45 -10.92 -7.04 1.00
N PHE A 46 -9.69 -6.79 1.48
CA PHE A 46 -9.30 -6.82 2.89
C PHE A 46 -9.68 -5.54 3.67
N HIS A 47 -10.56 -4.69 3.14
CA HIS A 47 -10.95 -3.42 3.75
C HIS A 47 -11.42 -3.48 5.22
N LYS A 48 -11.93 -4.63 5.67
CA LYS A 48 -12.36 -4.84 7.07
C LYS A 48 -11.22 -5.30 7.99
N THR A 49 -10.15 -5.89 7.45
CA THR A 49 -9.19 -6.71 8.22
C THR A 49 -7.76 -6.20 8.15
N ILE A 50 -7.32 -5.67 7.01
CA ILE A 50 -5.94 -5.21 6.86
C ILE A 50 -5.66 -3.96 7.71
N ARG A 51 -4.47 -3.94 8.33
CA ARG A 51 -3.96 -2.85 9.18
C ARG A 51 -2.55 -2.44 8.79
N ARG A 52 -1.76 -3.33 8.19
CA ARG A 52 -0.36 -3.07 7.81
C ARG A 52 -0.14 -3.52 6.38
N LEU A 53 0.27 -2.58 5.53
CA LEU A 53 0.46 -2.83 4.11
C LEU A 53 1.82 -2.29 3.69
N TYR A 54 2.68 -3.17 3.18
CA TYR A 54 4.01 -2.82 2.73
C TYR A 54 4.14 -3.07 1.23
N LEU A 55 4.39 -2.00 0.48
CA LEU A 55 4.46 -1.97 -0.99
C LEU A 55 5.78 -1.37 -1.48
N LYS A 56 6.80 -1.27 -0.62
CA LYS A 56 8.09 -0.67 -0.98
C LYS A 56 8.64 -1.32 -2.25
N GLU A 57 9.13 -0.50 -3.18
CA GLU A 57 9.77 -0.99 -4.41
C GLU A 57 8.85 -1.87 -5.29
N THR A 58 7.54 -1.59 -5.25
CA THR A 58 6.56 -2.14 -6.21
C THR A 58 6.29 -1.15 -7.35
N GLN A 59 5.49 -1.55 -8.35
CA GLN A 59 5.13 -0.69 -9.49
C GLN A 59 3.71 -0.10 -9.36
N VAL A 60 3.22 0.07 -8.12
CA VAL A 60 1.97 0.79 -7.83
C VAL A 60 2.12 2.28 -8.13
N ASP A 61 0.99 2.94 -8.37
CA ASP A 61 0.90 4.36 -8.73
C ASP A 61 -0.10 5.12 -7.86
N ASP A 62 -0.20 6.43 -8.09
CA ASP A 62 -1.12 7.32 -7.38
C ASP A 62 -2.57 6.82 -7.43
N ASP A 63 -3.06 6.26 -8.55
CA ASP A 63 -4.41 5.71 -8.65
C ASP A 63 -4.61 4.52 -7.70
N THR A 64 -3.63 3.61 -7.65
CA THR A 64 -3.65 2.47 -6.72
C THR A 64 -3.68 2.94 -5.26
N ILE A 65 -2.81 3.90 -4.90
CA ILE A 65 -2.77 4.44 -3.53
C ILE A 65 -4.03 5.23 -3.22
N HIS A 66 -4.61 5.95 -4.19
CA HIS A 66 -5.86 6.70 -4.02
C HIS A 66 -7.01 5.75 -3.66
N CYS A 67 -7.14 4.64 -4.38
CA CYS A 67 -8.09 3.58 -4.08
C CYS A 67 -7.89 2.98 -2.68
N ILE A 68 -6.63 2.69 -2.30
CA ILE A 68 -6.27 2.22 -0.96
C ILE A 68 -6.74 3.22 0.10
N CYS A 69 -6.39 4.50 -0.05
CA CYS A 69 -6.77 5.57 0.86
C CYS A 69 -8.29 5.70 1.00
N ARG A 70 -9.06 5.51 -0.07
CA ARG A 70 -10.53 5.61 -0.03
C ARG A 70 -11.20 4.46 0.71
N LYS A 71 -10.65 3.24 0.67
CA LYS A 71 -11.36 2.04 1.14
C LYS A 71 -10.70 1.33 2.32
N LEU A 72 -9.38 1.32 2.43
CA LEU A 72 -8.65 0.66 3.52
C LEU A 72 -8.52 1.58 4.75
N LYS A 73 -9.66 2.02 5.29
CA LYS A 73 -9.73 3.03 6.37
C LYS A 73 -9.17 2.61 7.72
N LEU A 74 -8.87 1.33 7.87
CA LEU A 74 -8.31 0.74 9.09
C LEU A 74 -6.79 0.58 9.01
N LEU A 75 -6.12 1.10 7.97
CA LEU A 75 -4.65 1.05 7.90
C LEU A 75 -4.01 1.86 9.04
N ASN A 76 -3.07 1.21 9.71
CA ASN A 76 -2.20 1.76 10.74
C ASN A 76 -0.79 2.01 10.21
N ILE A 77 -0.32 1.15 9.29
CA ILE A 77 1.00 1.25 8.66
C ILE A 77 0.86 1.13 7.15
N LEU A 78 1.48 2.05 6.42
CA LEU A 78 1.59 2.02 4.97
C LEU A 78 3.04 2.33 4.56
N ASP A 79 3.67 1.41 3.82
CA ASP A 79 4.98 1.62 3.22
C ASP A 79 4.86 1.71 1.69
N ILE A 80 5.20 2.87 1.15
CA ILE A 80 5.19 3.21 -0.28
C ILE A 80 6.55 3.79 -0.72
N ARG A 81 7.62 3.56 0.04
CA ARG A 81 8.98 3.99 -0.34
C ARG A 81 9.41 3.35 -1.65
N LEU A 82 10.19 4.07 -2.45
CA LEU A 82 10.71 3.58 -3.74
C LEU A 82 9.62 3.11 -4.73
N CYS A 83 8.35 3.47 -4.51
CA CYS A 83 7.29 3.29 -5.49
C CYS A 83 7.39 4.41 -6.54
N LYS A 84 8.20 4.18 -7.57
CA LYS A 84 8.61 5.21 -8.56
C LYS A 84 7.49 5.93 -9.32
N TYR A 85 6.25 5.47 -9.22
CA TYR A 85 5.07 6.06 -9.85
C TYR A 85 4.08 6.67 -8.87
N VAL A 86 4.42 6.71 -7.58
CA VAL A 86 3.68 7.42 -6.56
C VAL A 86 4.32 8.80 -6.38
N THR A 87 3.52 9.85 -6.43
CA THR A 87 3.97 11.24 -6.38
C THR A 87 3.42 11.97 -5.16
N LYS A 88 3.94 13.16 -4.86
CA LYS A 88 3.44 14.00 -3.76
C LYS A 88 1.97 14.41 -3.88
N ASN A 89 1.34 14.25 -5.05
CA ASN A 89 -0.07 14.55 -5.23
C ASN A 89 -0.98 13.66 -4.38
N ILE A 90 -0.48 12.51 -3.92
CA ILE A 90 -1.24 11.56 -3.10
C ILE A 90 -1.42 12.00 -1.64
N VAL A 91 -0.71 13.05 -1.21
CA VAL A 91 -0.67 13.47 0.21
C VAL A 91 -2.05 13.79 0.76
N GLU A 92 -2.90 14.49 -0.02
CA GLU A 92 -4.28 14.78 0.40
C GLU A 92 -5.09 13.49 0.63
N ASN A 93 -4.85 12.45 -0.18
CA ASN A 93 -5.50 11.16 -0.01
C ASN A 93 -4.98 10.42 1.23
N LEU A 94 -3.68 10.46 1.49
CA LEU A 94 -3.07 9.88 2.69
C LEU A 94 -3.64 10.49 3.98
N LEU A 95 -3.91 11.80 4.00
CA LEU A 95 -4.53 12.50 5.14
C LEU A 95 -5.96 12.03 5.46
N THR A 96 -6.60 11.28 4.55
CA THR A 96 -7.91 10.66 4.79
C THR A 96 -7.83 9.35 5.60
N LEU A 97 -6.64 8.80 5.81
CA LEU A 97 -6.41 7.62 6.64
C LEU A 97 -6.21 8.04 8.11
N LYS A 98 -7.32 8.32 8.80
CA LYS A 98 -7.30 8.86 10.17
C LYS A 98 -6.69 7.91 11.23
N GLN A 99 -6.60 6.61 10.92
CA GLN A 99 -5.98 5.60 11.78
C GLN A 99 -4.49 5.38 11.48
N LEU A 100 -3.94 6.04 10.46
CA LEU A 100 -2.56 5.83 10.03
C LEU A 100 -1.59 6.38 11.09
N LYS A 101 -0.86 5.45 11.73
CA LYS A 101 0.14 5.75 12.76
C LYS A 101 1.52 5.93 12.16
N GLN A 102 1.83 5.18 11.11
CA GLN A 102 3.12 5.20 10.45
C GLN A 102 2.95 5.21 8.93
N LEU A 103 3.41 6.28 8.31
CA LEU A 103 3.66 6.35 6.88
C LEU A 103 5.16 6.17 6.67
N LEU A 104 5.53 5.28 5.75
CA LEU A 104 6.88 5.18 5.23
C LEU A 104 6.81 5.56 3.75
N ALA A 105 7.25 6.77 3.41
CA ALA A 105 7.28 7.28 2.05
C ALA A 105 8.62 7.97 1.76
N ASP A 106 8.91 8.20 0.49
CA ASP A 106 10.11 8.96 0.10
C ASP A 106 10.00 10.42 0.59
N ASP A 107 11.14 11.07 0.82
CA ASP A 107 11.25 12.37 1.49
C ASP A 107 10.27 13.43 0.96
N SER A 108 10.07 13.49 -0.35
CA SER A 108 9.14 14.45 -0.97
C SER A 108 7.68 14.30 -0.50
N ILE A 109 7.22 13.06 -0.30
CA ILE A 109 5.87 12.74 0.18
C ILE A 109 5.83 12.88 1.70
N GLN A 110 6.84 12.35 2.39
CA GLN A 110 6.90 12.36 3.85
C GLN A 110 6.88 13.80 4.39
N ASN A 111 7.70 14.68 3.81
CA ASN A 111 7.79 16.07 4.25
C ASN A 111 6.47 16.82 4.04
N ASP A 112 5.82 16.67 2.88
CA ASP A 112 4.51 17.34 2.63
C ASP A 112 3.40 16.76 3.53
N TYR A 113 3.41 15.45 3.75
CA TYR A 113 2.45 14.79 4.65
C TYR A 113 2.57 15.30 6.08
N GLU A 114 3.77 15.34 6.65
CA GLU A 114 3.97 15.84 8.02
C GLU A 114 3.63 17.35 8.14
N ASN A 115 4.05 18.15 7.16
CA ASN A 115 3.73 19.59 7.12
C ASN A 115 2.22 19.87 7.11
N LYS A 116 1.43 19.02 6.46
CA LYS A 116 -0.03 19.16 6.39
C LYS A 116 -0.76 18.49 7.55
N LYS A 117 -0.22 17.40 8.11
CA LYS A 117 -0.82 16.70 9.25
C LYS A 117 -0.82 17.53 10.54
N LEU A 118 0.13 18.47 10.66
CA LEU A 118 0.26 19.39 11.78
C LEU A 118 -0.67 20.61 11.71
N LYS A 119 -1.39 20.82 10.60
CA LYS A 119 -2.35 21.91 10.41
C LYS A 119 -3.78 21.41 10.65
#